data_AF-A0A848F8M6-F1
#
_entry.id   AF-A0A848F8M6-F1
#
_cell.length_a   1.000
_cell.length_b   1.000
_cell.length_c   1.000
_cell.angle_alpha   90.00
_cell.angle_beta   90.00
_cell.angle_gamma   90.00
#
_symmetry.space_group_name_H-M   'P 1'
#
loop_
_entity.id
_entity.type
_entity.pdbx_description
1 polymer ?
#
loop_
_entity_poly.entity_id
_entity_poly.type
_entity_poly.pdbx_seq_one_letter_code
_entity_poly.pdbx_strand_id
1 'polypeptide(L)'
;MAKNRCSSVAIACLAALPGVALAGNFATGTSGSSDRLVTDNSNWTTLRTVSIAISSSDTAVHGCVVNASADVSFEVADEGVRNRYIFTVTRNDINPLTDSGFERTLFFVDNPNVRDTGIKPVATTGQFTGLTRSNGLNGTGTHTFRLLGRRLTAEPSTIAVTDSSLTVVCLHTP
;
A
#
# COMPACT_ATOMS: atom_id res chain seq x y z
N MET A 1 -15.35 -77.04 -14.02
CA MET A 1 -14.24 -76.73 -13.10
C MET A 1 -13.34 -75.70 -13.79
N ALA A 2 -12.95 -74.63 -13.07
CA ALA A 2 -12.10 -73.47 -13.47
C ALA A 2 -12.76 -72.43 -14.43
N LYS A 3 -13.21 -71.24 -14.00
CA LYS A 3 -12.59 -70.01 -13.42
C LYS A 3 -12.04 -69.01 -14.47
N ASN A 4 -12.73 -67.86 -14.56
CA ASN A 4 -12.28 -66.46 -14.71
C ASN A 4 -11.48 -66.09 -15.99
N ARG A 5 -11.60 -64.91 -16.63
CA ARG A 5 -11.68 -63.53 -16.10
C ARG A 5 -12.30 -62.55 -17.10
N CYS A 6 -12.95 -61.55 -16.52
CA CYS A 6 -13.27 -60.23 -17.05
C CYS A 6 -11.99 -59.46 -17.46
N SER A 7 -12.00 -58.73 -18.57
CA SER A 7 -11.09 -57.59 -18.80
C SER A 7 -11.75 -56.59 -19.75
N SER A 8 -12.34 -55.55 -19.16
CA SER A 8 -12.78 -54.34 -19.83
C SER A 8 -11.57 -53.54 -20.34
N VAL A 9 -11.55 -53.21 -21.62
CA VAL A 9 -10.56 -52.27 -22.18
C VAL A 9 -11.10 -50.85 -21.99
N ALA A 10 -10.59 -50.13 -20.99
CA ALA A 10 -10.81 -48.70 -20.84
C ALA A 10 -9.75 -47.95 -21.66
N ILE A 11 -10.16 -47.33 -22.78
CA ILE A 11 -9.33 -46.38 -23.52
C ILE A 11 -9.36 -45.06 -22.75
N ALA A 12 -8.25 -44.75 -22.07
CA ALA A 12 -8.04 -43.45 -21.44
C ALA A 12 -7.63 -42.43 -22.52
N CYS A 13 -8.56 -41.53 -22.86
CA CYS A 13 -8.22 -40.33 -23.64
C CYS A 13 -7.50 -39.35 -22.70
N LEU A 14 -6.17 -39.28 -22.79
CA LEU A 14 -5.37 -38.22 -22.19
C LEU A 14 -5.72 -36.89 -22.91
N ALA A 15 -6.65 -36.13 -22.33
CA ALA A 15 -6.86 -34.74 -22.74
C ALA A 15 -5.70 -33.91 -22.18
N ALA A 16 -4.68 -33.69 -23.02
CA ALA A 16 -3.67 -32.67 -22.77
C ALA A 16 -4.31 -31.30 -22.97
N LEU A 17 -4.86 -30.73 -21.89
CA LEU A 17 -5.18 -29.31 -21.85
C LEU A 17 -3.85 -28.55 -21.69
N PRO A 18 -3.41 -27.71 -22.65
CA PRO A 18 -2.36 -26.76 -22.36
C PRO A 18 -2.86 -25.84 -21.25
N GLY A 19 -2.14 -25.83 -20.14
CA GLY A 19 -2.47 -25.05 -18.97
C GLY A 19 -2.67 -23.58 -19.36
N VAL A 20 -3.86 -23.05 -19.08
CA VAL A 20 -4.02 -21.61 -18.91
C VAL A 20 -3.21 -21.24 -17.67
N ALA A 21 -1.99 -20.75 -17.88
CA ALA A 21 -1.27 -20.04 -16.83
C ALA A 21 -2.02 -18.72 -16.59
N LEU A 22 -3.05 -18.76 -15.75
CA LEU A 22 -3.53 -17.56 -15.07
C LEU A 22 -2.39 -17.17 -14.12
N ALA A 23 -1.48 -16.29 -14.55
CA ALA A 23 -0.50 -15.72 -13.62
C ALA A 23 -1.22 -15.05 -12.43
N GLY A 24 -0.59 -15.13 -11.26
CA GLY A 24 -1.29 -15.01 -9.98
C GLY A 24 -1.79 -13.60 -9.68
N ASN A 25 -3.01 -13.49 -9.14
CA ASN A 25 -3.43 -12.30 -8.42
C ASN A 25 -2.57 -12.18 -7.16
N PHE A 26 -1.95 -11.02 -6.92
CA PHE A 26 -1.18 -10.78 -5.70
C PHE A 26 -2.02 -9.94 -4.74
N ALA A 27 -2.34 -10.49 -3.56
CA ALA A 27 -2.94 -9.72 -2.47
C ALA A 27 -2.05 -9.86 -1.24
N THR A 28 -1.59 -8.72 -0.70
CA THR A 28 -0.72 -8.68 0.48
C THR A 28 -0.94 -7.40 1.27
N GLY A 29 -0.47 -7.36 2.50
CA GLY A 29 -0.61 -6.18 3.34
C GLY A 29 0.26 -6.24 4.58
N THR A 30 0.30 -5.12 5.30
CA THR A 30 0.96 -4.97 6.58
C THR A 30 0.13 -4.06 7.47
N SER A 31 0.20 -4.30 8.78
CA SER A 31 -0.36 -3.44 9.80
C SER A 31 0.53 -3.46 11.03
N GLY A 32 0.45 -2.43 11.86
CA GLY A 32 1.06 -2.46 13.17
C GLY A 32 0.87 -1.17 13.95
N SER A 33 1.23 -1.24 15.22
CA SER A 33 1.28 -0.11 16.14
C SER A 33 2.73 0.23 16.44
N SER A 34 3.16 1.43 16.08
CA SER A 34 4.47 1.96 16.44
C SER A 34 4.40 3.46 16.26
N ASP A 35 4.65 4.22 17.33
CA ASP A 35 4.59 5.68 17.26
C ASP A 35 5.62 6.20 16.26
N ARG A 36 5.15 6.60 15.09
CA ARG A 36 5.94 7.26 14.05
C ARG A 36 5.66 8.75 14.12
N LEU A 37 6.70 9.54 14.36
CA LEU A 37 6.58 10.99 14.40
C LEU A 37 6.68 11.57 12.99
N VAL A 38 5.74 12.45 12.65
CA VAL A 38 5.79 13.25 11.41
C VAL A 38 6.16 14.67 11.79
N THR A 39 7.44 14.99 11.58
CA THR A 39 8.07 16.26 12.03
C THR A 39 8.56 17.12 10.87
N ASP A 40 8.89 16.49 9.73
CA ASP A 40 9.58 17.14 8.62
C ASP A 40 8.58 17.77 7.64
N ASN A 41 8.89 19.00 7.20
CA ASN A 41 8.09 19.75 6.23
C ASN A 41 8.66 19.72 4.80
N SER A 42 9.83 19.12 4.62
CA SER A 42 10.59 19.00 3.38
C SER A 42 10.66 17.56 2.89
N ASN A 43 10.85 16.61 3.80
CA ASN A 43 10.91 15.18 3.53
C ASN A 43 9.65 14.46 4.01
N TRP A 44 9.38 13.30 3.40
CA TRP A 44 8.30 12.42 3.83
C TRP A 44 8.79 11.40 4.86
N THR A 45 7.98 11.18 5.88
CA THR A 45 8.15 10.08 6.84
C THR A 45 7.45 8.83 6.29
N THR A 46 8.18 7.73 6.18
CA THR A 46 7.57 6.43 5.84
C THR A 46 6.86 5.83 7.06
N LEU A 47 5.56 5.61 6.95
CA LEU A 47 4.72 5.04 8.01
C LEU A 47 4.60 3.52 7.86
N ARG A 48 4.30 3.05 6.64
CA ARG A 48 4.21 1.62 6.29
C ARG A 48 4.73 1.37 4.88
N THR A 49 5.20 0.14 4.67
CA THR A 49 5.75 -0.31 3.39
C THR A 49 5.32 -1.74 3.10
N VAL A 50 4.95 -2.01 1.85
CA VAL A 50 4.74 -3.37 1.32
C VAL A 50 5.44 -3.48 -0.02
N SER A 51 6.15 -4.58 -0.24
CA SER A 51 6.77 -4.88 -1.53
C SER A 51 6.12 -6.08 -2.18
N ILE A 52 5.91 -6.00 -3.48
CA ILE A 52 5.46 -7.10 -4.34
C ILE A 52 6.57 -7.36 -5.37
N ALA A 53 6.86 -8.63 -5.61
CA ALA A 53 7.81 -9.05 -6.63
C ALA A 53 7.06 -9.69 -7.79
N ILE A 54 7.15 -9.08 -8.97
CA ILE A 54 6.72 -9.69 -10.23
C ILE A 54 7.86 -10.59 -10.69
N SER A 55 7.55 -11.88 -10.91
CA SER A 55 8.53 -12.87 -11.34
C SER A 55 9.21 -12.47 -12.66
N SER A 56 10.47 -12.84 -12.83
CA SER A 56 11.18 -12.65 -14.10
C SER A 56 10.53 -13.42 -15.26
N SER A 57 9.77 -14.49 -14.98
CA SER A 57 9.00 -15.24 -15.96
C SER A 57 7.64 -14.63 -16.30
N ASP A 58 7.16 -13.66 -15.51
CA ASP A 58 5.87 -13.03 -15.71
C ASP A 58 6.00 -11.88 -16.73
N THR A 59 5.28 -12.00 -17.84
CA THR A 59 5.29 -11.04 -18.95
C THR A 59 4.05 -10.15 -18.97
N ALA A 60 3.10 -10.38 -18.06
CA ALA A 60 1.89 -9.59 -17.98
C ALA A 60 2.17 -8.18 -17.43
N VAL A 61 1.27 -7.26 -17.77
CA VAL A 61 1.19 -5.95 -17.13
C VAL A 61 0.20 -6.04 -15.98
N HIS A 62 0.55 -5.44 -14.85
CA HIS A 62 -0.24 -5.47 -13.63
C HIS A 62 -0.77 -4.08 -13.28
N GLY A 63 -1.98 -4.06 -12.74
CA GLY A 63 -2.59 -2.92 -12.08
C GLY A 63 -2.82 -3.24 -10.61
N CYS A 64 -2.43 -2.31 -9.73
CA CYS A 64 -2.55 -2.47 -8.28
C CYS A 64 -3.41 -1.38 -7.66
N VAL A 65 -4.27 -1.77 -6.73
CA VAL A 65 -4.98 -0.88 -5.81
C VAL A 65 -4.31 -0.99 -4.45
N VAL A 66 -3.94 0.16 -3.89
CA VAL A 66 -3.34 0.27 -2.56
C VAL A 66 -4.31 0.99 -1.65
N ASN A 67 -4.72 0.37 -0.54
CA ASN A 67 -5.47 1.04 0.51
C ASN A 67 -4.60 1.15 1.76
N ALA A 68 -4.52 2.35 2.32
CA ALA A 68 -3.74 2.61 3.51
C ALA A 68 -4.51 3.46 4.51
N SER A 69 -4.26 3.23 5.79
CA SER A 69 -4.85 3.99 6.89
C SER A 69 -3.86 4.23 8.02
N ALA A 70 -4.13 5.24 8.84
CA ALA A 70 -3.37 5.55 10.04
C ALA A 70 -4.21 6.33 11.05
N ASP A 71 -4.03 6.02 12.34
CA ASP A 71 -4.55 6.83 13.45
C ASP A 71 -3.49 7.81 13.92
N VAL A 72 -3.79 9.10 13.70
CA VAL A 72 -2.89 10.21 13.96
C VAL A 72 -3.27 10.88 15.26
N SER A 73 -2.43 10.77 16.28
CA SER A 73 -2.59 11.49 17.54
C SER A 73 -1.90 12.85 17.49
N PHE A 74 -2.55 13.80 18.15
CA PHE A 74 -2.08 15.17 18.30
C PHE A 74 -2.30 15.59 19.74
N GLU A 75 -1.21 15.71 20.49
CA GLU A 75 -1.28 15.89 21.94
C GLU A 75 -1.14 17.35 22.40
N VAL A 76 -0.47 18.23 21.65
CA VAL A 76 -0.42 19.68 21.95
C VAL A 76 -0.09 20.46 20.68
N ALA A 77 -0.93 21.44 20.29
CA ALA A 77 -0.50 22.48 19.35
C ALA A 77 0.07 23.67 20.10
N ASP A 78 0.85 24.48 19.41
CA ASP A 78 0.89 25.90 19.72
C ASP A 78 -0.55 26.48 19.58
N GLU A 79 -1.08 27.06 20.65
CA GLU A 79 -2.45 27.58 20.72
C GLU A 79 -2.76 28.52 19.53
N GLY A 80 -3.89 28.30 18.87
CA GLY A 80 -4.34 29.09 17.72
C GLY A 80 -3.57 28.83 16.40
N VAL A 81 -2.57 27.94 16.39
CA VAL A 81 -1.82 27.60 15.17
C VAL A 81 -2.50 26.46 14.42
N ARG A 82 -2.77 26.71 13.13
CA ARG A 82 -3.28 25.67 12.22
C ARG A 82 -2.14 24.85 11.66
N ASN A 83 -2.05 23.61 12.10
CA ASN A 83 -1.08 22.64 11.65
C ASN A 83 -1.69 21.72 10.59
N ARG A 84 -0.97 21.58 9.48
CA ARG A 84 -1.43 20.79 8.33
C ARG A 84 -0.48 19.65 8.08
N TYR A 85 -1.03 18.46 7.87
CA TYR A 85 -0.26 17.27 7.52
C TYR A 85 -0.88 16.64 6.29
N ILE A 86 -0.02 16.13 5.41
CA ILE A 86 -0.42 15.44 4.21
C ILE A 86 0.03 13.99 4.29
N PHE A 87 -0.84 13.10 3.84
CA PHE A 87 -0.61 11.67 3.79
C PHE A 87 -0.86 11.20 2.37
N THR A 88 -0.02 10.31 1.87
CA THR A 88 -0.14 9.79 0.51
C THR A 88 0.31 8.34 0.43
N VAL A 89 -0.14 7.65 -0.62
CA VAL A 89 0.42 6.37 -1.02
C VAL A 89 1.27 6.55 -2.28
N THR A 90 2.43 5.90 -2.31
CA THR A 90 3.36 5.96 -3.45
C THR A 90 3.78 4.58 -3.91
N ARG A 91 4.30 4.52 -5.14
CA ARG A 91 5.03 3.38 -5.68
C ARG A 91 6.46 3.80 -5.99
N ASN A 92 7.44 3.10 -5.42
CA ASN A 92 8.89 3.25 -5.64
C ASN A 92 9.50 4.61 -5.26
N ASP A 93 8.70 5.61 -4.92
CA ASP A 93 9.16 6.93 -4.50
C ASP A 93 9.06 7.10 -2.98
N ILE A 94 10.15 7.53 -2.36
CA ILE A 94 10.22 7.85 -0.93
C ILE A 94 9.99 9.34 -0.66
N ASN A 95 10.06 10.18 -1.68
CA ASN A 95 9.94 11.62 -1.58
C ASN A 95 9.14 12.17 -2.77
N PRO A 96 7.86 11.78 -2.92
CA PRO A 96 7.03 12.25 -4.02
C PRO A 96 6.85 13.76 -3.95
N LEU A 97 6.65 14.36 -5.12
CA LEU A 97 6.04 15.69 -5.19
C LEU A 97 4.62 15.63 -4.63
N THR A 98 4.15 16.76 -4.11
CA THR A 98 2.74 16.93 -3.72
C THR A 98 1.84 17.02 -4.96
N ASP A 99 0.53 16.91 -4.77
CA ASP A 99 -0.51 16.88 -5.80
C ASP A 99 -0.49 15.61 -6.67
N SER A 100 -0.04 14.50 -6.10
CA SER A 100 0.05 13.18 -6.75
C SER A 100 -1.30 12.45 -6.93
N GLY A 101 -2.41 13.04 -6.50
CA GLY A 101 -3.77 12.52 -6.67
C GLY A 101 -4.25 11.52 -5.59
N PHE A 102 -3.35 10.98 -4.77
CA PHE A 102 -3.66 10.03 -3.68
C PHE A 102 -3.47 10.64 -2.29
N GLU A 103 -3.56 11.97 -2.21
CA GLU A 103 -3.24 12.72 -1.00
C GLU A 103 -4.47 12.99 -0.15
N ARG A 104 -4.27 12.98 1.16
CA ARG A 104 -5.25 13.37 2.16
C ARG A 104 -4.60 14.32 3.15
N THR A 105 -5.30 15.40 3.46
CA THR A 105 -4.82 16.41 4.41
C THR A 105 -5.59 16.32 5.71
N LEU A 106 -4.86 16.28 6.82
CA LEU A 106 -5.41 16.52 8.15
C LEU A 106 -5.06 17.91 8.63
N PHE A 107 -6.00 18.49 9.39
CA PHE A 107 -5.86 19.80 10.01
C PHE A 107 -6.01 19.63 11.52
N PHE A 108 -5.06 20.20 12.26
CA PHE A 108 -5.09 20.29 13.71
C PHE A 108 -4.96 21.74 14.11
N VAL A 109 -5.81 22.18 15.02
CA VAL A 109 -5.82 23.51 15.63
C VAL A 109 -6.16 23.24 17.08
N ASP A 110 -5.35 23.75 18.01
CA ASP A 110 -5.73 23.80 19.43
C ASP A 110 -6.34 25.18 19.67
N ASN A 111 -7.67 25.24 19.77
CA ASN A 111 -8.36 26.51 19.93
C ASN A 111 -8.19 27.05 21.36
N PRO A 112 -8.10 28.38 21.54
CA PRO A 112 -7.99 28.96 22.87
C PRO A 112 -9.08 28.49 23.82
N ASN A 113 -8.68 28.00 24.99
CA ASN A 113 -9.56 27.46 26.04
C ASN A 113 -10.35 26.20 25.65
N VAL A 114 -10.05 25.58 24.51
CA VAL A 114 -10.64 24.31 24.08
C VAL A 114 -9.49 23.37 23.76
N ARG A 115 -9.23 22.41 24.65
CA ARG A 115 -8.19 21.40 24.42
C ARG A 115 -8.64 20.48 23.27
N ASP A 116 -8.17 20.74 22.06
CA ASP A 116 -8.51 19.99 20.84
C ASP A 116 -7.55 18.82 20.59
N THR A 117 -7.08 18.19 21.66
CA THR A 117 -6.24 16.99 21.62
C THR A 117 -7.06 15.78 21.23
N GLY A 118 -6.50 14.91 20.40
CA GLY A 118 -7.19 13.68 20.05
C GLY A 118 -6.55 12.90 18.93
N ILE A 119 -7.23 11.83 18.55
CA ILE A 119 -6.86 10.95 17.46
C ILE A 119 -7.75 11.25 16.27
N LYS A 120 -7.15 11.46 15.10
CA LYS A 120 -7.87 11.59 13.83
C LYS A 120 -7.42 10.48 12.88
N PRO A 121 -8.35 9.66 12.36
CA PRO A 121 -8.00 8.68 11.36
C PRO A 121 -7.75 9.38 10.01
N VAL A 122 -6.83 8.83 9.22
CA VAL A 122 -6.66 9.16 7.80
C VAL A 122 -6.64 7.87 7.00
N ALA A 123 -7.32 7.86 5.86
CA ALA A 123 -7.30 6.75 4.93
C ALA A 123 -7.15 7.27 3.50
N THR A 124 -6.28 6.63 2.72
CA THR A 124 -6.07 6.96 1.31
C THR A 124 -5.99 5.71 0.45
N THR A 125 -6.42 5.86 -0.80
CA THR A 125 -6.42 4.81 -1.81
C THR A 125 -5.72 5.31 -3.07
N GLY A 126 -4.78 4.51 -3.57
CA GLY A 126 -4.04 4.78 -4.81
C GLY A 126 -4.18 3.67 -5.82
N GLN A 127 -4.25 4.03 -7.10
CA GLN A 127 -4.26 3.08 -8.21
C GLN A 127 -2.98 3.24 -9.02
N PHE A 128 -2.24 2.15 -9.20
CA PHE A 128 -0.98 2.14 -9.93
C PHE A 128 -1.07 1.13 -11.06
N THR A 129 -0.96 1.60 -12.30
CA THR A 129 -1.03 0.75 -13.50
C THR A 129 0.35 0.61 -14.16
N GLY A 130 0.44 -0.32 -15.11
CA GLY A 130 1.64 -0.49 -15.92
C GLY A 130 2.79 -1.18 -15.18
N LEU A 131 2.54 -1.93 -14.11
CA LEU A 131 3.60 -2.61 -13.37
C LEU A 131 4.07 -3.84 -14.14
N THR A 132 5.38 -4.02 -14.23
CA THR A 132 6.02 -5.11 -14.96
C THR A 132 7.25 -5.62 -14.21
N ARG A 133 7.83 -6.72 -14.69
CA ARG A 133 9.09 -7.29 -14.18
C ARG A 133 10.34 -6.40 -14.36
N SER A 134 10.24 -5.26 -15.05
CA SER A 134 11.39 -4.43 -15.43
C SER A 134 11.26 -2.94 -15.11
N ASN A 135 10.17 -2.51 -14.46
CA ASN A 135 9.95 -1.10 -14.10
C ASN A 135 9.61 -0.89 -12.62
N GLY A 136 9.96 -1.86 -11.79
CA GLY A 136 10.01 -1.72 -10.34
C GLY A 136 11.20 -0.87 -9.89
N LEU A 137 11.47 -0.91 -8.58
CA LEU A 137 12.57 -0.21 -7.95
C LEU A 137 13.89 -0.61 -8.63
N ASN A 138 14.70 0.39 -9.01
CA ASN A 138 15.98 0.21 -9.70
C ASN A 138 15.90 -0.65 -10.98
N GLY A 139 14.76 -0.61 -11.70
CA GLY A 139 14.57 -1.37 -12.94
C GLY A 139 14.32 -2.87 -12.74
N THR A 140 13.99 -3.31 -11.52
CA THR A 140 13.70 -4.71 -11.19
C THR A 140 12.21 -5.04 -11.29
N GLY A 141 11.80 -6.27 -10.97
CA GLY A 141 10.39 -6.64 -10.82
C GLY A 141 9.80 -6.33 -9.44
N THR A 142 10.58 -5.72 -8.54
CA THR A 142 10.15 -5.41 -7.19
C THR A 142 9.50 -4.03 -7.14
N HIS A 143 8.22 -3.99 -6.77
CA HIS A 143 7.47 -2.75 -6.60
C HIS A 143 7.22 -2.53 -5.11
N THR A 144 7.66 -1.38 -4.60
CA THR A 144 7.51 -1.04 -3.18
C THR A 144 6.47 0.07 -3.04
N PHE A 145 5.38 -0.26 -2.36
CA PHE A 145 4.31 0.66 -2.02
C PHE A 145 4.50 1.19 -0.60
N ARG A 146 4.23 2.47 -0.39
CA ARG A 146 4.43 3.13 0.90
C ARG A 146 3.22 3.97 1.28
N LEU A 147 2.89 3.98 2.56
CA LEU A 147 2.11 5.04 3.18
C LEU A 147 3.12 6.04 3.75
N LEU A 148 3.00 7.28 3.33
CA LEU A 148 3.88 8.38 3.73
C LEU A 148 3.08 9.46 4.45
N GLY A 149 3.71 10.15 5.39
CA GLY A 149 3.19 11.36 6.04
C GLY A 149 4.23 12.48 5.98
N ARG A 150 3.77 13.71 5.80
CA ARG A 150 4.63 14.92 5.79
C ARG A 150 3.90 16.10 6.41
N ARG A 151 4.63 16.96 7.11
CA ARG A 151 4.09 18.23 7.60
C ARG A 151 4.03 19.23 6.44
N LEU A 152 2.92 19.93 6.27
CA LEU A 152 2.79 20.99 5.27
C LEU A 152 3.11 22.37 5.85
N THR A 153 2.87 22.58 7.13
CA THR A 153 3.15 23.86 7.81
C THR A 153 4.59 23.88 8.33
N ALA A 154 5.20 25.08 8.36
CA ALA A 154 6.57 25.25 8.85
C ALA A 154 6.69 25.18 10.38
N GLU A 155 5.58 25.40 11.08
CA GLU A 155 5.50 25.45 12.55
C GLU A 155 5.83 24.10 13.21
N PRO A 156 6.41 24.11 14.43
CA PRO A 156 7.17 23.00 15.00
C PRO A 156 6.32 21.80 15.47
N SER A 157 5.00 21.92 15.48
CA SER A 157 4.13 20.87 16.02
C SER A 157 4.36 19.52 15.32
N THR A 158 4.35 18.48 16.13
CA THR A 158 4.61 17.10 15.73
C THR A 158 3.36 16.28 15.99
N ILE A 159 3.00 15.43 15.03
CA ILE A 159 1.98 14.39 15.23
C ILE A 159 2.68 13.05 15.44
N ALA A 160 2.02 12.17 16.18
CA ALA A 160 2.39 10.77 16.25
C ALA A 160 1.37 9.92 15.47
N VAL A 161 1.86 8.95 14.74
CA VAL A 161 1.05 7.94 14.08
C VAL A 161 1.13 6.68 14.93
N THR A 162 0.05 6.39 15.63
CA THR A 162 0.00 5.35 16.66
C THR A 162 -0.21 3.97 16.06
N ASP A 163 -1.10 3.88 15.07
CA ASP A 163 -1.28 2.72 14.23
C ASP A 163 -1.25 3.08 12.74
N SER A 164 -0.98 2.08 11.90
CA SER A 164 -1.11 2.23 10.46
C SER A 164 -1.20 0.89 9.77
N SER A 165 -1.94 0.87 8.66
CA SER A 165 -2.10 -0.28 7.79
C SER A 165 -1.87 0.11 6.33
N LEU A 166 -1.41 -0.87 5.54
CA LEU A 166 -1.30 -0.76 4.10
C LEU A 166 -1.59 -2.12 3.47
N THR A 167 -2.53 -2.15 2.55
CA THR A 167 -2.92 -3.34 1.79
C THR A 167 -2.76 -3.06 0.31
N VAL A 168 -2.34 -4.07 -0.44
CA VAL A 168 -2.11 -3.99 -1.88
C VAL A 168 -2.75 -5.19 -2.55
N VAL A 169 -3.56 -4.92 -3.56
CA VAL A 169 -4.14 -5.94 -4.43
C VAL A 169 -3.73 -5.64 -5.87
N CYS A 170 -3.02 -6.55 -6.50
CA CYS A 170 -2.60 -6.47 -7.88
C CYS A 170 -3.29 -7.55 -8.72
N LEU A 171 -3.75 -7.13 -9.89
CA LEU A 171 -4.40 -7.97 -10.88
C LEU A 171 -3.68 -7.75 -12.21
N HIS A 172 -3.75 -8.75 -13.09
CA HIS A 172 -3.39 -8.51 -14.48
C HIS A 172 -4.35 -7.50 -15.10
N THR A 173 -3.76 -6.57 -15.83
CA THR A 173 -4.51 -5.78 -16.81
C THR A 173 -4.49 -6.54 -18.13
N PRO A 174 -5.65 -6.81 -18.74
CA PRO A 174 -5.74 -7.47 -20.05
C PRO A 174 -5.06 -6.68 -21.17
#